data_AF-A0A1B6CKW3-F1
#
_entry.id   AF-A0A1B6CKW3-F1
#
_cell.length_a   1.000
_cell.length_b   1.000
_cell.length_c   1.000
_cell.angle_alpha   90.00
_cell.angle_beta   90.00
_cell.angle_gamma   90.00
#
_symmetry.space_group_name_H-M   'P 1'
#
loop_
_entity.id
_entity.type
_entity.pdbx_description
1 polymer ?
#
loop_
_entity_poly.entity_id
_entity_poly.type
_entity_poly.pdbx_seq_one_letter_code
_entity_poly.pdbx_strand_id
1 'polypeptide(L)'
;ITSNLKWPNGLAIDHDKGRLYWADGGTKSIEYATFDGKHRTVLINTELPHPFGLAVFENKVYWTDWDTASIHVADKGNGSDRSVLRSGISGLMDVRVFHRNRQVLPSMCHANNGGCSHLCLLAPLPAGYACACPIGIKLLDNKKTCASGPTNSLIFAHRMDIRQISLDVPYIVDVVLPLPPLKYAVSVDVDRKTGELYWTDTELDCIQKAIPDGSNVEFVITEGLDTADGIVIDSTGRKMYWTDAGRNSIEVAELNGSNRKVLVWSDLDNPRAITLHYHLGLMYWSDWGLKPKIEQADMDGNNRIVLIHEKLGWPNGLAIDRPSERLYWNDGKLKTIESSDLNGKDRRIIVGEVPHPYGLVIVGSHMYWTDWKTEALHRADKKNGSDRIIIRNKMQGLMDIRSVQADNIVENAC
;
A
#
# COMPACT_ATOMS: atom_id res chain seq x y z
N ILE A 1 1.41 -34.26 -9.02
CA ILE A 1 0.21 -34.66 -9.81
C ILE A 1 -0.04 -33.58 -10.85
N THR A 2 0.02 -33.90 -12.15
CA THR A 2 0.03 -32.89 -13.23
C THR A 2 -1.00 -33.13 -14.33
N SER A 3 -1.77 -34.23 -14.28
CA SER A 3 -2.77 -34.60 -15.29
C SER A 3 -4.08 -35.00 -14.61
N ASN A 4 -5.19 -35.03 -15.37
CA ASN A 4 -6.52 -35.44 -14.89
C ASN A 4 -6.97 -34.72 -13.61
N LEU A 5 -6.77 -33.39 -13.55
CA LEU A 5 -7.37 -32.49 -12.58
C LEU A 5 -8.15 -31.44 -13.38
N LYS A 6 -9.40 -31.19 -12.99
CA LYS A 6 -10.22 -30.14 -13.59
C LYS A 6 -10.47 -29.03 -12.59
N TRP A 7 -11.16 -29.34 -11.49
CA TRP A 7 -11.52 -28.38 -10.45
C TRP A 7 -11.14 -28.92 -9.06
N PRO A 8 -9.83 -29.01 -8.75
CA PRO A 8 -9.38 -29.42 -7.43
C PRO A 8 -9.81 -28.36 -6.39
N ASN A 9 -10.69 -28.75 -5.48
CA ASN A 9 -11.28 -27.88 -4.47
C ASN A 9 -10.69 -28.16 -3.08
N GLY A 10 -11.35 -29.00 -2.29
CA GLY A 10 -11.00 -29.28 -0.90
C GLY A 10 -9.75 -30.14 -0.80
N LEU A 11 -8.85 -29.75 0.11
CA LEU A 11 -7.58 -30.43 0.38
C LEU A 11 -7.48 -30.81 1.86
N ALA A 12 -7.17 -32.08 2.12
CA ALA A 12 -7.05 -32.61 3.47
C ALA A 12 -5.80 -33.51 3.60
N ILE A 13 -5.17 -33.45 4.77
CA ILE A 13 -3.94 -34.20 5.07
C ILE A 13 -4.24 -35.27 6.12
N ASP A 14 -3.85 -36.51 5.81
CA ASP A 14 -3.81 -37.64 6.73
C ASP A 14 -2.36 -37.85 7.18
N HIS A 15 -2.04 -37.36 8.39
CA HIS A 15 -0.69 -37.46 8.95
C HIS A 15 -0.30 -38.90 9.29
N ASP A 16 -1.25 -39.73 9.73
CA ASP A 16 -0.98 -41.10 10.19
C ASP A 16 -0.57 -42.01 9.02
N LYS A 17 -1.18 -41.80 7.85
CA LYS A 17 -0.90 -42.58 6.63
C LYS A 17 0.04 -41.87 5.64
N GLY A 18 0.45 -40.63 5.92
CA GLY A 18 1.31 -39.84 5.03
C GLY A 18 0.65 -39.54 3.67
N ARG A 19 -0.65 -39.26 3.67
CA ARG A 19 -1.48 -39.11 2.45
C ARG A 19 -2.14 -37.74 2.34
N LEU A 20 -2.24 -37.27 1.11
CA LEU A 20 -2.98 -36.08 0.71
C LEU A 20 -4.27 -36.52 0.02
N TYR A 21 -5.40 -36.04 0.51
CA TYR A 21 -6.72 -36.27 -0.08
C TYR A 21 -7.22 -34.97 -0.72
N TRP A 22 -7.87 -35.06 -1.88
CA TRP A 22 -8.53 -33.92 -2.50
C TRP A 22 -9.84 -34.30 -3.18
N ALA A 23 -10.73 -33.32 -3.29
CA ALA A 23 -11.96 -33.40 -4.07
C ALA A 23 -11.77 -32.65 -5.40
N ASP A 24 -12.21 -33.23 -6.50
CA ASP A 24 -12.24 -32.58 -7.81
C ASP A 24 -13.69 -32.54 -8.33
N GLY A 25 -14.25 -31.33 -8.37
CA GLY A 25 -15.63 -31.12 -8.81
C GLY A 25 -15.84 -31.35 -10.30
N GLY A 26 -14.79 -31.20 -11.11
CA GLY A 26 -14.87 -31.34 -12.56
C GLY A 26 -14.74 -32.79 -13.03
N THR A 27 -13.90 -33.58 -12.36
CA THR A 27 -13.80 -35.04 -12.60
C THR A 27 -14.79 -35.84 -11.74
N LYS A 28 -15.48 -35.19 -10.79
CA LYS A 28 -16.47 -35.80 -9.90
C LYS A 28 -15.86 -36.94 -9.07
N SER A 29 -14.66 -36.70 -8.55
CA SER A 29 -13.90 -37.68 -7.81
C SER A 29 -13.35 -37.13 -6.49
N ILE A 30 -13.23 -38.00 -5.51
CA ILE A 30 -12.37 -37.81 -4.33
C ILE A 30 -11.22 -38.80 -4.48
N GLU A 31 -10.01 -38.29 -4.35
CA GLU A 31 -8.79 -39.02 -4.64
C GLU A 31 -7.75 -38.79 -3.54
N TYR A 32 -6.75 -39.66 -3.47
CA TYR A 32 -5.62 -39.47 -2.58
C TYR A 32 -4.30 -39.94 -3.19
N ALA A 33 -3.20 -39.42 -2.65
CA ALA A 33 -1.82 -39.74 -3.04
C ALA A 33 -0.89 -39.62 -1.82
N THR A 34 0.35 -40.07 -1.95
CA THR A 34 1.42 -39.75 -0.97
C THR A 34 1.81 -38.27 -1.04
N PHE A 35 2.51 -37.75 -0.02
CA PHE A 35 2.92 -36.33 0.01
C PHE A 35 3.84 -35.91 -1.13
N ASP A 36 4.59 -36.84 -1.74
CA ASP A 36 5.37 -36.60 -2.95
C ASP A 36 4.53 -36.66 -4.25
N GLY A 37 3.22 -36.86 -4.12
CA GLY A 37 2.26 -36.93 -5.21
C GLY A 37 2.26 -38.25 -5.98
N LYS A 38 2.93 -39.29 -5.47
CA LYS A 38 2.92 -40.65 -6.04
C LYS A 38 1.74 -41.48 -5.50
N HIS A 39 1.59 -42.69 -6.04
CA HIS A 39 0.54 -43.65 -5.63
C HIS A 39 -0.89 -43.06 -5.63
N ARG A 40 -1.17 -42.22 -6.63
CA ARG A 40 -2.48 -41.62 -6.83
C ARG A 40 -3.55 -42.70 -7.01
N THR A 41 -4.60 -42.63 -6.20
CA THR A 41 -5.71 -43.59 -6.17
C THR A 41 -7.03 -42.83 -6.09
N VAL A 42 -8.02 -43.29 -6.86
CA VAL A 42 -9.39 -42.78 -6.80
C VAL A 42 -10.12 -43.48 -5.66
N LEU A 43 -10.62 -42.70 -4.68
CA LEU A 43 -11.38 -43.23 -3.54
C LEU A 43 -12.87 -43.32 -3.86
N ILE A 44 -13.42 -42.25 -4.43
CA ILE A 44 -14.84 -42.15 -4.78
C ILE A 44 -14.93 -41.48 -6.16
N ASN A 45 -15.75 -42.03 -7.06
CA ASN A 45 -16.01 -41.47 -8.40
C ASN A 45 -17.48 -41.62 -8.84
N THR A 46 -18.37 -41.88 -7.88
CA THR A 46 -19.80 -42.05 -8.10
C THR A 46 -20.56 -41.20 -7.10
N GLU A 47 -21.72 -40.66 -7.50
CA GLU A 47 -22.59 -39.85 -6.63
C GLU A 47 -21.89 -38.64 -5.98
N LEU A 48 -20.98 -38.03 -6.73
CA LEU A 48 -20.28 -36.79 -6.39
C LEU A 48 -20.61 -35.70 -7.43
N PRO A 49 -21.85 -35.18 -7.46
CA PRO A 49 -22.24 -34.21 -8.47
C PRO A 49 -21.39 -32.94 -8.42
N HIS A 50 -21.08 -32.41 -7.23
CA HIS A 50 -20.19 -31.25 -7.08
C HIS A 50 -19.51 -31.18 -5.70
N PRO A 51 -18.48 -32.01 -5.44
CA PRO A 51 -17.73 -31.97 -4.18
C PRO A 51 -16.86 -30.71 -4.07
N PHE A 52 -16.89 -30.05 -2.91
CA PHE A 52 -16.17 -28.80 -2.66
C PHE A 52 -15.20 -28.90 -1.47
N GLY A 53 -15.67 -28.73 -0.24
CA GLY A 53 -14.86 -28.82 0.97
C GLY A 53 -14.55 -30.27 1.33
N LEU A 54 -13.38 -30.51 1.94
CA LEU A 54 -12.92 -31.86 2.29
C LEU A 54 -12.18 -31.86 3.63
N ALA A 55 -12.51 -32.82 4.49
CA ALA A 55 -11.77 -33.10 5.71
C ALA A 55 -11.60 -34.60 5.93
N VAL A 56 -10.51 -34.98 6.61
CA VAL A 56 -10.27 -36.35 7.04
C VAL A 56 -10.06 -36.37 8.55
N PHE A 57 -10.62 -37.38 9.21
CA PHE A 57 -10.41 -37.62 10.64
C PHE A 57 -10.61 -39.09 10.95
N GLU A 58 -9.70 -39.66 11.76
CA GLU A 58 -9.67 -41.10 12.04
C GLU A 58 -9.79 -41.92 10.75
N ASN A 59 -10.76 -42.83 10.63
CA ASN A 59 -10.97 -43.64 9.44
C ASN A 59 -12.02 -43.08 8.47
N LYS A 60 -12.42 -41.82 8.60
CA LYS A 60 -13.49 -41.21 7.82
C LYS A 60 -13.01 -40.04 6.97
N VAL A 61 -13.64 -39.90 5.82
CA VAL A 61 -13.57 -38.73 4.94
C VAL A 61 -14.92 -38.03 4.93
N TYR A 62 -14.90 -36.70 5.04
CA TYR A 62 -16.06 -35.82 5.07
C TYR A 62 -15.95 -34.82 3.93
N TRP A 63 -17.03 -34.60 3.19
CA TRP A 63 -17.05 -33.58 2.16
C TRP A 63 -18.38 -32.82 2.12
N THR A 64 -18.33 -31.61 1.62
CA THR A 64 -19.52 -30.83 1.24
C THR A 64 -19.80 -31.03 -0.24
N ASP A 65 -21.08 -31.13 -0.59
CA ASP A 65 -21.52 -31.17 -1.98
C ASP A 65 -22.53 -30.03 -2.23
N TRP A 66 -22.23 -29.21 -3.25
CA TRP A 66 -23.02 -28.02 -3.59
C TRP A 66 -24.37 -28.37 -4.21
N ASP A 67 -24.39 -29.37 -5.09
CA ASP A 67 -25.59 -29.73 -5.85
C ASP A 67 -26.59 -30.46 -4.94
N THR A 68 -26.11 -31.29 -4.01
CA THR A 68 -26.99 -31.97 -3.04
C THR A 68 -27.25 -31.14 -1.78
N ALA A 69 -26.61 -29.97 -1.63
CA ALA A 69 -26.72 -29.09 -0.46
C ALA A 69 -26.54 -29.85 0.87
N SER A 70 -25.53 -30.72 0.94
CA SER A 70 -25.35 -31.64 2.06
C SER A 70 -23.89 -31.95 2.39
N ILE A 71 -23.67 -32.39 3.63
CA ILE A 71 -22.42 -32.92 4.14
C ILE A 71 -22.51 -34.44 4.12
N HIS A 72 -21.53 -35.08 3.50
CA HIS A 72 -21.44 -36.52 3.38
C HIS A 72 -20.25 -37.06 4.16
N VAL A 73 -20.30 -38.36 4.47
CA VAL A 73 -19.22 -39.09 5.12
C VAL A 73 -19.06 -40.49 4.51
N ALA A 74 -17.82 -40.95 4.41
CA ALA A 74 -17.47 -42.30 3.95
C ALA A 74 -16.20 -42.81 4.65
N ASP A 75 -15.89 -44.10 4.49
CA ASP A 75 -14.61 -44.68 4.91
C ASP A 75 -13.45 -44.16 4.05
N LYS A 76 -12.36 -43.72 4.70
CA LYS A 76 -11.21 -43.09 4.00
C LYS A 76 -10.30 -44.08 3.26
N GLY A 77 -10.43 -45.37 3.54
CA GLY A 77 -9.60 -46.45 3.00
C GLY A 77 -10.15 -47.03 1.71
N ASN A 78 -11.47 -47.21 1.63
CA ASN A 78 -12.14 -47.86 0.49
C ASN A 78 -13.33 -47.07 -0.09
N GLY A 79 -13.79 -45.98 0.55
CA GLY A 79 -14.93 -45.19 0.10
C GLY A 79 -16.31 -45.83 0.38
N SER A 80 -16.39 -46.85 1.25
CA SER A 80 -17.63 -47.52 1.67
C SER A 80 -18.38 -46.74 2.76
N ASP A 81 -19.52 -47.29 3.19
CA ASP A 81 -20.34 -46.79 4.30
C ASP A 81 -20.75 -45.32 4.15
N ARG A 82 -21.12 -44.98 2.90
CA ARG A 82 -21.53 -43.63 2.54
C ARG A 82 -22.84 -43.28 3.21
N SER A 83 -22.86 -42.13 3.87
CA SER A 83 -24.07 -41.58 4.47
C SER A 83 -24.08 -40.06 4.43
N VAL A 84 -25.27 -39.50 4.40
CA VAL A 84 -25.48 -38.06 4.50
C VAL A 84 -25.51 -37.71 5.98
N LEU A 85 -24.51 -36.96 6.44
CA LEU A 85 -24.44 -36.48 7.83
C LEU A 85 -25.50 -35.39 8.08
N ARG A 86 -25.66 -34.49 7.10
CA ARG A 86 -26.64 -33.40 7.17
C ARG A 86 -27.00 -32.90 5.78
N SER A 87 -28.28 -32.65 5.52
CA SER A 87 -28.80 -32.10 4.26
C SER A 87 -29.56 -30.79 4.47
N GLY A 88 -29.88 -30.12 3.37
CA GLY A 88 -30.67 -28.88 3.38
C GLY A 88 -29.88 -27.64 3.79
N ILE A 89 -28.57 -27.64 3.59
CA ILE A 89 -27.70 -26.50 3.88
C ILE A 89 -27.28 -25.87 2.56
N SER A 90 -27.92 -24.76 2.20
CA SER A 90 -27.53 -23.97 1.03
C SER A 90 -26.22 -23.21 1.30
N GLY A 91 -25.40 -23.04 0.26
CA GLY A 91 -24.16 -22.27 0.34
C GLY A 91 -23.06 -22.93 1.20
N LEU A 92 -23.05 -24.26 1.31
CA LEU A 92 -21.96 -24.97 2.00
C LEU A 92 -20.62 -24.71 1.30
N MET A 93 -19.66 -24.13 2.01
CA MET A 93 -18.32 -23.87 1.46
C MET A 93 -17.34 -24.93 1.98
N ASP A 94 -16.59 -24.65 3.05
CA ASP A 94 -15.59 -25.57 3.61
C ASP A 94 -16.17 -26.46 4.71
N VAL A 95 -15.53 -27.60 4.97
CA VAL A 95 -15.79 -28.46 6.13
C VAL A 95 -14.48 -28.78 6.83
N ARG A 96 -14.47 -28.67 8.16
CA ARG A 96 -13.31 -29.00 9.01
C ARG A 96 -13.76 -29.84 10.19
N VAL A 97 -12.91 -30.79 10.56
CA VAL A 97 -13.12 -31.57 11.78
C VAL A 97 -12.43 -30.86 12.95
N PHE A 98 -13.24 -30.42 13.91
CA PHE A 98 -12.76 -29.92 15.20
C PHE A 98 -12.78 -31.07 16.22
N HIS A 99 -11.62 -31.42 16.75
CA HIS A 99 -11.48 -32.44 17.79
C HIS A 99 -10.60 -31.90 18.92
N ARG A 100 -11.12 -31.86 20.15
CA ARG A 100 -10.47 -31.21 21.30
C ARG A 100 -9.11 -31.81 21.66
N ASN A 101 -8.93 -33.11 21.42
CA ASN A 101 -7.71 -33.84 21.75
C ASN A 101 -6.81 -34.09 20.53
N ARG A 102 -6.96 -33.31 19.45
CA ARG A 102 -6.05 -33.43 18.29
C ARG A 102 -4.63 -33.09 18.75
N GLN A 103 -3.69 -34.02 18.55
CA GLN A 103 -2.32 -33.87 19.03
C GLN A 103 -1.65 -32.68 18.33
N VAL A 104 -1.14 -31.74 19.12
CA VAL A 104 -0.30 -30.65 18.62
C VAL A 104 1.12 -31.19 18.47
N LEU A 105 1.63 -31.20 17.24
CA LEU A 105 3.01 -31.60 17.00
C LEU A 105 3.94 -30.48 17.49
N PRO A 106 4.93 -30.79 18.36
CA PRO A 106 5.88 -29.80 18.82
C PRO A 106 6.71 -29.28 17.65
N SER A 107 6.91 -27.97 17.59
CA SER A 107 7.73 -27.31 16.58
C SER A 107 8.77 -26.41 17.23
N MET A 108 9.86 -26.12 16.51
CA MET A 108 10.90 -25.21 17.02
C MET A 108 10.38 -23.79 17.25
N CYS A 109 9.28 -23.40 16.59
CA CYS A 109 8.60 -22.12 16.82
C CYS A 109 7.80 -22.09 18.13
N HIS A 110 7.46 -23.24 18.71
CA HIS A 110 6.64 -23.29 19.94
C HIS A 110 7.36 -22.66 21.13
N ALA A 111 8.68 -22.83 21.24
CA ALA A 111 9.48 -22.22 22.29
C ALA A 111 9.98 -20.84 21.86
N ASN A 112 9.56 -19.79 22.56
CA ASN A 112 10.00 -18.40 22.36
C ASN A 112 9.93 -17.93 20.88
N ASN A 113 8.92 -18.37 20.12
CA ASN A 113 8.78 -18.04 18.69
C ASN A 113 10.03 -18.37 17.85
N GLY A 114 10.81 -19.40 18.21
CA GLY A 114 12.11 -19.70 17.57
C GLY A 114 13.18 -18.60 17.76
N GLY A 115 12.94 -17.64 18.65
CA GLY A 115 13.70 -16.41 18.81
C GLY A 115 13.45 -15.38 17.70
N CYS A 116 12.42 -15.56 16.87
CA CYS A 116 12.02 -14.59 15.86
C CYS A 116 11.31 -13.39 16.51
N SER A 117 11.64 -12.18 16.07
CA SER A 117 10.99 -10.95 16.55
C SER A 117 9.51 -10.84 16.14
N HIS A 118 9.16 -11.34 14.95
CA HIS A 118 7.81 -11.24 14.39
C HIS A 118 7.25 -12.61 14.04
N LEU A 119 7.57 -13.15 12.85
CA LEU A 119 7.00 -14.41 12.39
C LEU A 119 8.03 -15.53 12.46
N CYS A 120 7.64 -16.68 13.01
CA CYS A 120 8.36 -17.94 12.92
C CYS A 120 7.60 -18.89 12.00
N LEU A 121 8.15 -19.15 10.81
CA LEU A 121 7.53 -20.00 9.79
C LEU A 121 8.23 -21.35 9.77
N LEU A 122 7.46 -22.44 9.79
CA LEU A 122 8.02 -23.79 9.68
C LEU A 122 8.67 -23.99 8.32
N ALA A 123 9.85 -24.60 8.33
CA ALA A 123 10.63 -24.90 7.13
C ALA A 123 10.99 -26.39 7.13
N PRO A 124 11.23 -27.01 5.95
CA PRO A 124 11.74 -28.36 5.89
C PRO A 124 13.04 -28.52 6.68
N LEU A 125 13.28 -29.73 7.17
CA LEU A 125 14.57 -30.10 7.75
C LEU A 125 15.68 -30.02 6.68
N PRO A 126 16.93 -29.67 7.06
CA PRO A 126 17.43 -29.58 8.44
C PRO A 126 17.16 -28.25 9.15
N ALA A 127 16.70 -27.21 8.45
CA ALA A 127 16.49 -25.89 9.06
C ALA A 127 15.35 -25.86 10.08
N GLY A 128 14.23 -26.54 9.79
CA GLY A 128 13.09 -26.70 10.70
C GLY A 128 12.20 -25.45 10.85
N TYR A 129 12.77 -24.25 10.80
CA TYR A 129 12.04 -22.97 10.76
C TYR A 129 12.89 -21.85 10.15
N ALA A 130 12.23 -20.75 9.82
CA ALA A 130 12.85 -19.50 9.43
C ALA A 130 12.06 -18.31 9.98
N CYS A 131 12.77 -17.24 10.38
CA CYS A 131 12.11 -16.00 10.76
C CYS A 131 11.73 -15.19 9.52
N ALA A 132 10.56 -14.57 9.57
CA ALA A 132 10.05 -13.70 8.52
C ALA A 132 9.51 -12.40 9.10
N CYS A 133 9.49 -11.37 8.26
CA CYS A 133 9.00 -10.04 8.61
C CYS A 133 7.66 -9.76 7.94
N PRO A 134 6.85 -8.84 8.50
CA PRO A 134 5.69 -8.32 7.82
C PRO A 134 6.05 -7.78 6.44
N ILE A 135 5.05 -7.71 5.57
CA ILE A 135 5.18 -7.25 4.19
C ILE A 135 5.84 -5.87 4.15
N GLY A 136 6.86 -5.69 3.31
CA GLY A 136 7.58 -4.41 3.16
C GLY A 136 8.63 -4.12 4.25
N ILE A 137 8.74 -4.96 5.29
CA ILE A 137 9.74 -4.81 6.35
C ILE A 137 10.92 -5.74 6.10
N LYS A 138 12.14 -5.21 6.20
CA LYS A 138 13.37 -5.97 5.99
C LYS A 138 13.73 -6.82 7.22
N LEU A 139 14.13 -8.08 6.98
CA LEU A 139 14.78 -8.93 7.99
C LEU A 139 16.24 -8.51 8.13
N LEU A 140 16.68 -8.25 9.36
CA LEU A 140 18.05 -7.85 9.66
C LEU A 140 19.02 -9.03 9.50
N ASP A 141 20.32 -8.72 9.43
CA ASP A 141 21.37 -9.70 9.12
C ASP A 141 21.49 -10.83 10.15
N ASN A 142 20.97 -10.63 11.36
CA ASN A 142 20.88 -11.67 12.39
C ASN A 142 19.84 -12.77 12.06
N LYS A 143 19.08 -12.62 10.97
CA LYS A 143 18.05 -13.54 10.47
C LYS A 143 16.94 -13.85 11.48
N LYS A 144 16.75 -12.99 12.48
CA LYS A 144 15.75 -13.16 13.56
C LYS A 144 14.93 -11.91 13.82
N THR A 145 15.55 -10.75 13.71
CA THR A 145 14.96 -9.46 14.04
C THR A 145 14.54 -8.71 12.78
N CYS A 146 13.34 -8.16 12.77
CA CYS A 146 12.88 -7.28 11.69
C CYS A 146 13.24 -5.82 12.01
N ALA A 147 13.39 -5.01 10.98
CA ALA A 147 13.43 -3.56 11.14
C ALA A 147 12.12 -3.04 11.78
N SER A 148 12.17 -1.89 12.45
CA SER A 148 11.00 -1.24 13.05
C SER A 148 9.97 -0.78 12.01
N GLY A 149 10.41 -0.56 10.77
CA GLY A 149 9.57 -0.20 9.63
C GLY A 149 10.44 -0.01 8.38
N PRO A 150 9.83 0.34 7.24
CA PRO A 150 10.57 0.73 6.05
C PRO A 150 11.24 2.10 6.28
N THR A 151 12.55 2.14 6.06
CA THR A 151 13.38 3.35 6.05
C THR A 151 13.20 4.17 4.77
N ASN A 152 12.97 3.51 3.64
CA ASN A 152 12.63 4.15 2.38
C ASN A 152 11.27 3.63 1.92
N SER A 153 10.32 4.53 1.77
CA SER A 153 9.00 4.18 1.28
C SER A 153 8.34 5.31 0.50
N LEU A 154 7.36 4.94 -0.30
CA LEU A 154 6.40 5.83 -0.91
C LEU A 154 5.12 5.74 -0.08
N ILE A 155 4.55 6.88 0.28
CA ILE A 155 3.21 6.95 0.86
C ILE A 155 2.34 7.74 -0.11
N PHE A 156 1.16 7.24 -0.41
CA PHE A 156 0.25 7.92 -1.31
C PHE A 156 -1.18 7.87 -0.80
N ALA A 157 -1.88 8.97 -1.03
CA ALA A 157 -3.29 9.08 -0.76
C ALA A 157 -4.07 8.40 -1.90
N HIS A 158 -5.02 7.58 -1.50
CA HIS A 158 -6.10 7.10 -2.33
C HIS A 158 -7.39 7.60 -1.67
N ARG A 159 -8.42 7.95 -2.46
CA ARG A 159 -9.60 8.69 -1.94
C ARG A 159 -10.19 8.12 -0.64
N MET A 160 -10.17 6.80 -0.48
CA MET A 160 -10.76 6.10 0.68
C MET A 160 -9.72 5.50 1.64
N ASP A 161 -8.43 5.52 1.31
CA ASP A 161 -7.38 4.87 2.09
C ASP A 161 -5.99 5.49 1.86
N ILE A 162 -5.07 5.29 2.80
CA ILE A 162 -3.67 5.67 2.60
C ILE A 162 -2.86 4.40 2.42
N ARG A 163 -1.96 4.40 1.44
CA ARG A 163 -1.14 3.24 1.11
C ARG A 163 0.34 3.54 1.21
N GLN A 164 1.11 2.49 1.48
CA GLN A 164 2.55 2.55 1.57
C GLN A 164 3.20 1.47 0.70
N ILE A 165 4.25 1.84 -0.02
CA ILE A 165 5.12 0.93 -0.76
C ILE A 165 6.52 1.04 -0.18
N SER A 166 7.05 -0.05 0.34
CA SER A 166 8.44 -0.12 0.79
C SER A 166 9.39 -0.20 -0.40
N LEU A 167 10.48 0.56 -0.34
CA LEU A 167 11.58 0.54 -1.29
C LEU A 167 12.81 -0.22 -0.76
N ASP A 168 12.75 -0.71 0.48
CA ASP A 168 13.86 -1.43 1.14
C ASP A 168 13.91 -2.93 0.81
N VAL A 169 12.85 -3.44 0.17
CA VAL A 169 12.69 -4.85 -0.21
C VAL A 169 12.74 -4.99 -1.73
N PRO A 170 13.19 -6.14 -2.27
CA PRO A 170 13.39 -6.32 -3.71
C PRO A 170 12.08 -6.47 -4.52
N TYR A 171 10.94 -6.56 -3.83
CA TYR A 171 9.62 -6.70 -4.44
C TYR A 171 8.79 -5.46 -4.16
N ILE A 172 7.92 -5.09 -5.09
CA ILE A 172 7.01 -3.95 -4.91
C ILE A 172 5.63 -4.46 -4.51
N VAL A 173 5.16 -3.99 -3.36
CA VAL A 173 3.83 -4.26 -2.84
C VAL A 173 3.28 -3.01 -2.19
N ASP A 174 2.06 -2.66 -2.57
CA ASP A 174 1.27 -1.64 -1.90
C ASP A 174 0.55 -2.27 -0.72
N VAL A 175 0.80 -1.72 0.46
CA VAL A 175 0.14 -2.08 1.71
C VAL A 175 -0.86 -0.97 2.00
N VAL A 176 -2.13 -1.35 2.16
CA VAL A 176 -3.16 -0.43 2.67
C VAL A 176 -2.93 -0.29 4.17
N LEU A 177 -2.74 0.95 4.64
CA LEU A 177 -2.54 1.21 6.05
C LEU A 177 -3.88 1.01 6.80
N PRO A 178 -3.87 0.37 7.98
CA PRO A 178 -5.09 0.03 8.73
C PRO A 178 -5.70 1.25 9.46
N LEU A 179 -5.83 2.37 8.75
CA LEU A 179 -6.52 3.56 9.25
C LEU A 179 -8.03 3.32 9.30
N PRO A 180 -8.79 4.07 10.13
CA PRO A 180 -10.25 4.10 10.04
C PRO A 180 -10.72 4.47 8.62
N PRO A 181 -12.00 4.25 8.26
CA PRO A 181 -12.50 4.67 6.96
C PRO A 181 -12.32 6.19 6.73
N LEU A 182 -11.52 6.57 5.73
CA LEU A 182 -11.40 7.95 5.26
C LEU A 182 -12.60 8.30 4.37
N LYS A 183 -12.89 9.59 4.18
CA LYS A 183 -14.01 10.05 3.33
C LYS A 183 -13.52 10.44 1.95
N TYR A 184 -12.62 11.42 1.90
CA TYR A 184 -12.02 11.85 0.65
C TYR A 184 -10.61 12.40 0.86
N ALA A 185 -9.65 11.49 1.01
CA ALA A 185 -8.25 11.84 1.21
C ALA A 185 -7.64 12.40 -0.08
N VAL A 186 -7.04 13.60 -0.02
CA VAL A 186 -6.44 14.26 -1.19
C VAL A 186 -4.92 14.28 -1.12
N SER A 187 -4.36 14.88 -0.08
CA SER A 187 -2.92 14.99 0.13
C SER A 187 -2.51 14.29 1.41
N VAL A 188 -1.32 13.70 1.43
CA VAL A 188 -0.74 13.03 2.61
C VAL A 188 0.73 13.40 2.74
N ASP A 189 1.23 13.57 3.95
CA ASP A 189 2.67 13.65 4.23
C ASP A 189 2.96 13.07 5.62
N VAL A 190 4.25 12.84 5.94
CA VAL A 190 4.67 12.14 7.15
C VAL A 190 5.63 12.99 7.94
N ASP A 191 5.39 13.06 9.24
CA ASP A 191 6.43 13.52 10.13
C ASP A 191 7.54 12.47 10.26
N ARG A 192 8.69 12.70 9.62
CA ARG A 192 9.83 11.79 9.61
C ARG A 192 10.43 11.53 11.00
N LYS A 193 10.16 12.39 11.98
CA LYS A 193 10.66 12.24 13.36
C LYS A 193 9.83 11.26 14.17
N THR A 194 8.49 11.35 14.12
CA THR A 194 7.59 10.50 14.90
C THR A 194 7.01 9.33 14.10
N GLY A 195 6.99 9.44 12.77
CA GLY A 195 6.30 8.52 11.87
C GLY A 195 4.79 8.77 11.75
N GLU A 196 4.25 9.82 12.39
CA GLU A 196 2.84 10.19 12.27
C GLU A 196 2.51 10.65 10.85
N LEU A 197 1.38 10.16 10.34
CA LEU A 197 0.83 10.54 9.05
C LEU A 197 -0.08 11.74 9.24
N TYR A 198 -0.04 12.67 8.30
CA TYR A 198 -0.94 13.81 8.22
C TYR A 198 -1.62 13.79 6.85
N TRP A 199 -2.94 13.95 6.80
CA TRP A 199 -3.67 14.00 5.53
C TRP A 199 -4.77 15.05 5.54
N THR A 200 -5.11 15.53 4.34
CA THR A 200 -6.26 16.39 4.10
C THR A 200 -7.45 15.54 3.66
N ASP A 201 -8.62 15.82 4.21
CA ASP A 201 -9.90 15.24 3.79
C ASP A 201 -10.85 16.38 3.37
N THR A 202 -11.20 16.42 2.09
CA THR A 202 -12.02 17.50 1.50
C THR A 202 -13.51 17.20 1.51
N GLU A 203 -13.94 16.03 2.01
CA GLU A 203 -15.36 15.80 2.30
C GLU A 203 -15.67 16.18 3.76
N LEU A 204 -14.68 16.08 4.65
CA LEU A 204 -14.78 16.46 6.05
C LEU A 204 -14.26 17.86 6.36
N ASP A 205 -13.69 18.57 5.38
CA ASP A 205 -13.03 19.87 5.53
C ASP A 205 -12.04 19.90 6.71
N CYS A 206 -11.18 18.88 6.81
CA CYS A 206 -10.26 18.73 7.93
C CYS A 206 -8.85 18.27 7.53
N ILE A 207 -7.89 18.57 8.41
CA ILE A 207 -6.58 17.95 8.44
C ILE A 207 -6.55 17.02 9.64
N GLN A 208 -6.22 15.75 9.40
CA GLN A 208 -6.16 14.72 10.43
C GLN A 208 -4.75 14.17 10.52
N LYS A 209 -4.44 13.54 11.65
CA LYS A 209 -3.21 12.77 11.84
C LYS A 209 -3.46 11.44 12.52
N ALA A 210 -2.56 10.48 12.31
CA ALA A 210 -2.59 9.18 12.98
C ALA A 210 -1.22 8.50 12.95
N ILE A 211 -1.05 7.49 13.80
CA ILE A 211 0.06 6.54 13.68
C ILE A 211 -0.26 5.58 12.51
N PRO A 212 0.75 5.09 11.75
CA PRO A 212 0.52 4.21 10.61
C PRO A 212 -0.24 2.90 10.90
N ASP A 213 -0.33 2.48 12.18
CA ASP A 213 -1.11 1.32 12.62
C ASP A 213 -2.61 1.63 12.84
N GLY A 214 -3.04 2.86 12.57
CA GLY A 214 -4.42 3.31 12.75
C GLY A 214 -4.77 3.77 14.16
N SER A 215 -3.82 3.75 15.10
CA SER A 215 -4.02 4.28 16.44
C SER A 215 -3.85 5.81 16.48
N ASN A 216 -4.37 6.43 17.56
CA ASN A 216 -4.25 7.86 17.85
C ASN A 216 -4.67 8.78 16.69
N VAL A 217 -5.84 8.49 16.11
CA VAL A 217 -6.43 9.34 15.07
C VAL A 217 -6.94 10.62 15.73
N GLU A 218 -6.42 11.76 15.29
CA GLU A 218 -6.72 13.08 15.82
C GLU A 218 -7.12 14.03 14.68
N PHE A 219 -8.12 14.87 14.93
CA PHE A 219 -8.47 15.98 14.05
C PHE A 219 -7.65 17.20 14.45
N VAL A 220 -6.77 17.66 13.57
CA VAL A 220 -5.79 18.72 13.86
C VAL A 220 -6.34 20.10 13.49
N ILE A 221 -6.92 20.21 12.28
CA ILE A 221 -7.65 21.41 11.84
C ILE A 221 -9.05 20.97 11.44
N THR A 222 -10.07 21.63 11.99
CA THR A 222 -11.49 21.27 11.80
C THR A 222 -12.36 22.44 11.33
N GLU A 223 -11.78 23.63 11.17
CA GLU A 223 -12.51 24.83 10.83
C GLU A 223 -11.74 25.65 9.80
N GLY A 224 -12.47 26.38 8.95
CA GLY A 224 -11.87 27.29 7.98
C GLY A 224 -10.99 26.59 6.95
N LEU A 225 -11.34 25.36 6.56
CA LEU A 225 -10.85 24.68 5.37
C LEU A 225 -12.01 24.57 4.37
N ASP A 226 -11.70 24.51 3.08
CA ASP A 226 -12.67 24.28 2.02
C ASP A 226 -12.14 23.24 1.03
N THR A 227 -11.01 23.50 0.36
CA THR A 227 -10.42 22.53 -0.57
C THR A 227 -8.91 22.45 -0.35
N ALA A 228 -8.52 21.75 0.72
CA ALA A 228 -7.12 21.52 1.08
C ALA A 228 -6.45 20.50 0.14
N ASP A 229 -6.00 20.99 -1.02
CA ASP A 229 -5.44 20.20 -2.12
C ASP A 229 -4.02 19.70 -1.86
N GLY A 230 -3.29 20.30 -0.92
CA GLY A 230 -1.88 20.00 -0.66
C GLY A 230 -1.50 20.24 0.79
N ILE A 231 -0.75 19.31 1.38
CA ILE A 231 -0.13 19.45 2.71
C ILE A 231 1.34 19.01 2.65
N VAL A 232 2.18 19.68 3.42
CA VAL A 232 3.57 19.29 3.68
C VAL A 232 3.97 19.53 5.14
N ILE A 233 4.73 18.59 5.67
CA ILE A 233 5.19 18.56 7.05
C ILE A 233 6.66 18.97 7.11
N ASP A 234 6.93 20.06 7.83
CA ASP A 234 8.27 20.40 8.26
C ASP A 234 8.60 19.64 9.55
N SER A 235 9.19 18.46 9.39
CA SER A 235 9.64 17.63 10.52
C SER A 235 10.71 18.29 11.39
N THR A 236 11.45 19.27 10.85
CA THR A 236 12.53 19.97 11.56
C THR A 236 11.95 21.12 12.39
N GLY A 237 11.22 22.03 11.76
CA GLY A 237 10.59 23.19 12.40
C GLY A 237 9.29 22.86 13.16
N ARG A 238 8.81 21.62 13.06
CA ARG A 238 7.59 21.12 13.70
C ARG A 238 6.33 21.88 13.28
N LYS A 239 6.20 22.14 11.97
CA LYS A 239 5.05 22.87 11.40
C LYS A 239 4.44 22.10 10.25
N MET A 240 3.17 22.38 9.99
CA MET A 240 2.49 21.94 8.79
C MET A 240 2.12 23.16 7.95
N TYR A 241 2.31 23.01 6.65
CA TYR A 241 1.93 23.99 5.64
C TYR A 241 0.93 23.34 4.70
N TRP A 242 -0.12 24.08 4.34
CA TRP A 242 -1.10 23.59 3.38
C TRP A 242 -1.57 24.69 2.45
N THR A 243 -2.04 24.25 1.29
CA THR A 243 -2.68 25.07 0.27
C THR A 243 -4.18 24.77 0.27
N ASP A 244 -5.00 25.81 0.31
CA ASP A 244 -6.45 25.69 0.20
C ASP A 244 -6.93 26.39 -1.06
N ALA A 245 -7.38 25.59 -2.03
CA ALA A 245 -7.85 26.07 -3.32
C ALA A 245 -9.22 26.75 -3.24
N GLY A 246 -10.07 26.37 -2.30
CA GLY A 246 -11.40 26.98 -2.13
C GLY A 246 -11.32 28.34 -1.44
N ARG A 247 -10.29 28.53 -0.60
CA ARG A 247 -10.03 29.79 0.12
C ARG A 247 -8.98 30.68 -0.53
N ASN A 248 -8.33 30.21 -1.59
CA ASN A 248 -7.20 30.87 -2.24
C ASN A 248 -6.10 31.27 -1.23
N SER A 249 -5.74 30.35 -0.32
CA SER A 249 -4.80 30.62 0.77
C SER A 249 -3.68 29.59 0.86
N ILE A 250 -2.55 30.04 1.38
CA ILE A 250 -1.47 29.19 1.89
C ILE A 250 -1.28 29.54 3.36
N GLU A 251 -1.33 28.52 4.19
CA GLU A 251 -1.39 28.69 5.64
C GLU A 251 -0.39 27.77 6.34
N VAL A 252 -0.04 28.15 7.57
CA VAL A 252 0.87 27.42 8.44
C VAL A 252 0.27 27.28 9.83
N ALA A 253 0.57 26.17 10.50
CA ALA A 253 0.28 25.95 11.90
C ALA A 253 1.34 25.02 12.53
N GLU A 254 1.38 24.96 13.85
CA GLU A 254 2.11 23.90 14.55
C GLU A 254 1.46 22.54 14.24
N LEU A 255 2.21 21.45 14.43
CA LEU A 255 1.73 20.09 14.14
C LEU A 255 0.52 19.61 14.99
N ASN A 256 0.16 20.37 16.02
CA ASN A 256 -1.04 20.16 16.84
C ASN A 256 -2.20 21.09 16.45
N GLY A 257 -2.06 21.88 15.38
CA GLY A 257 -3.07 22.82 14.88
C GLY A 257 -3.05 24.20 15.54
N SER A 258 -2.25 24.41 16.60
CA SER A 258 -2.12 25.71 17.25
C SER A 258 -1.31 26.73 16.42
N ASN A 259 -1.40 28.00 16.80
CA ASN A 259 -0.67 29.11 16.17
C ASN A 259 -0.86 29.20 14.64
N ARG A 260 -2.09 28.98 14.19
CA ARG A 260 -2.47 29.09 12.78
C ARG A 260 -2.28 30.51 12.26
N LYS A 261 -1.65 30.64 11.09
CA LYS A 261 -1.41 31.91 10.39
C LYS A 261 -1.57 31.73 8.89
N VAL A 262 -2.24 32.68 8.25
CA VAL A 262 -2.27 32.80 6.78
C VAL A 262 -0.98 33.48 6.30
N LEU A 263 -0.25 32.84 5.40
CA LEU A 263 1.01 33.34 4.83
C LEU A 263 0.78 34.07 3.52
N VAL A 264 -0.02 33.48 2.63
CA VAL A 264 -0.30 34.03 1.30
C VAL A 264 -1.80 33.94 1.04
N TRP A 265 -2.41 35.04 0.61
CA TRP A 265 -3.86 35.15 0.34
C TRP A 265 -4.20 36.07 -0.84
N SER A 266 -3.22 36.83 -1.34
CA SER A 266 -3.38 37.75 -2.46
C SER A 266 -2.84 37.12 -3.73
N ASP A 267 -3.41 37.47 -4.89
CA ASP A 267 -2.97 36.94 -6.20
C ASP A 267 -2.81 35.41 -6.21
N LEU A 268 -3.74 34.70 -5.56
CA LEU A 268 -3.90 33.25 -5.62
C LEU A 268 -5.28 32.97 -6.22
N ASP A 269 -5.34 31.95 -7.06
CA ASP A 269 -6.58 31.53 -7.72
C ASP A 269 -6.91 30.09 -7.36
N ASN A 270 -6.05 29.13 -7.71
CA ASN A 270 -6.24 27.73 -7.31
C ASN A 270 -4.89 27.10 -6.90
N PRO A 271 -4.36 27.43 -5.70
CA PRO A 271 -3.15 26.79 -5.18
C PRO A 271 -3.36 25.29 -4.95
N ARG A 272 -2.39 24.45 -5.31
CA ARG A 272 -2.52 22.98 -5.24
C ARG A 272 -1.32 22.25 -4.65
N ALA A 273 -0.24 22.10 -5.39
CA ALA A 273 0.92 21.38 -4.88
C ALA A 273 1.74 22.32 -4.02
N ILE A 274 2.30 21.80 -2.93
CA ILE A 274 3.26 22.51 -2.10
C ILE A 274 4.42 21.58 -1.72
N THR A 275 5.62 22.13 -1.67
CA THR A 275 6.85 21.43 -1.27
C THR A 275 7.84 22.40 -0.61
N LEU A 276 8.66 21.89 0.30
CA LEU A 276 9.56 22.68 1.13
C LEU A 276 11.02 22.32 0.86
N HIS A 277 11.86 23.34 0.79
CA HIS A 277 13.32 23.21 0.85
C HIS A 277 13.83 23.70 2.21
N TYR A 278 13.65 22.86 3.23
CA TYR A 278 13.92 23.22 4.64
C TYR A 278 15.32 23.82 4.89
N HIS A 279 16.40 23.29 4.29
CA HIS A 279 17.76 23.84 4.48
C HIS A 279 17.94 25.27 3.95
N LEU A 280 17.11 25.68 2.98
CA LEU A 280 17.16 27.03 2.40
C LEU A 280 16.04 27.92 2.94
N GLY A 281 15.13 27.39 3.77
CA GLY A 281 13.99 28.13 4.28
C GLY A 281 13.00 28.55 3.18
N LEU A 282 12.92 27.81 2.08
CA LEU A 282 12.07 28.14 0.93
C LEU A 282 10.86 27.21 0.81
N MET A 283 9.73 27.75 0.38
CA MET A 283 8.54 27.00 -0.02
C MET A 283 8.21 27.26 -1.48
N TYR A 284 7.77 26.22 -2.17
CA TYR A 284 7.36 26.26 -3.56
C TYR A 284 5.95 25.71 -3.68
N TRP A 285 5.10 26.37 -4.47
CA TRP A 285 3.76 25.89 -4.73
C TRP A 285 3.34 26.11 -6.17
N SER A 286 2.33 25.37 -6.60
CA SER A 286 1.68 25.55 -7.89
C SER A 286 0.32 26.20 -7.73
N ASP A 287 -0.03 27.05 -8.67
CA ASP A 287 -1.37 27.61 -8.85
C ASP A 287 -1.80 27.30 -10.28
N TRP A 288 -2.93 26.60 -10.43
CA TRP A 288 -3.43 26.15 -11.75
C TRP A 288 -4.65 26.95 -12.24
N GLY A 289 -4.96 28.07 -11.58
CA GLY A 289 -6.09 28.93 -11.95
C GLY A 289 -5.97 29.58 -13.33
N LEU A 290 -6.66 30.70 -13.53
CA LEU A 290 -6.73 31.39 -14.82
C LEU A 290 -5.36 31.78 -15.39
N LYS A 291 -4.40 32.10 -14.50
CA LYS A 291 -3.00 32.39 -14.84
C LYS A 291 -2.11 31.36 -14.16
N PRO A 292 -1.91 30.18 -14.77
CA PRO A 292 -1.18 29.10 -14.12
C PRO A 292 0.28 29.48 -13.92
N LYS A 293 0.77 29.25 -12.71
CA LYS A 293 2.11 29.65 -12.28
C LYS A 293 2.66 28.69 -11.23
N ILE A 294 3.98 28.63 -11.15
CA ILE A 294 4.72 28.03 -10.05
C ILE A 294 5.47 29.16 -9.37
N GLU A 295 5.32 29.24 -8.06
CA GLU A 295 5.83 30.34 -7.26
C GLU A 295 6.75 29.82 -6.15
N GLN A 296 7.56 30.74 -5.65
CA GLN A 296 8.48 30.52 -4.54
C GLN A 296 8.34 31.66 -3.55
N ALA A 297 8.48 31.37 -2.26
CA ALA A 297 8.63 32.36 -1.21
C ALA A 297 9.50 31.77 -0.09
N ASP A 298 9.89 32.62 0.85
CA ASP A 298 10.42 32.17 2.13
C ASP A 298 9.31 31.43 2.90
N MET A 299 9.67 30.51 3.79
CA MET A 299 8.73 29.72 4.60
C MET A 299 7.88 30.55 5.59
N ASP A 300 8.09 31.86 5.68
CA ASP A 300 7.27 32.81 6.42
C ASP A 300 6.32 33.64 5.53
N GLY A 301 6.32 33.39 4.22
CA GLY A 301 5.51 34.08 3.20
C GLY A 301 6.18 35.31 2.58
N ASN A 302 7.37 35.72 3.04
CA ASN A 302 8.08 36.88 2.49
C ASN A 302 8.81 36.54 1.17
N ASN A 303 9.30 37.58 0.50
CA ASN A 303 10.12 37.47 -0.71
C ASN A 303 9.49 36.60 -1.82
N ARG A 304 8.15 36.66 -1.94
CA ARG A 304 7.39 35.94 -2.95
C ARG A 304 7.80 36.35 -4.36
N ILE A 305 8.09 35.35 -5.20
CA ILE A 305 8.42 35.50 -6.61
C ILE A 305 7.63 34.49 -7.47
N VAL A 306 7.27 34.92 -8.68
CA VAL A 306 6.73 34.02 -9.70
C VAL A 306 7.90 33.38 -10.43
N LEU A 307 8.10 32.08 -10.23
CA LEU A 307 9.25 31.33 -10.75
C LEU A 307 9.03 30.92 -12.21
N ILE A 308 7.89 30.28 -12.50
CA ILE A 308 7.51 29.82 -13.83
C ILE A 308 6.07 30.31 -14.11
N HIS A 309 5.86 30.96 -15.25
CA HIS A 309 4.53 31.44 -15.68
C HIS A 309 4.23 31.18 -17.16
N GLU A 310 5.25 30.83 -17.95
CA GLU A 310 5.07 30.50 -19.37
C GLU A 310 4.84 29.01 -19.55
N LYS A 311 4.04 28.63 -20.56
CA LYS A 311 3.80 27.23 -20.94
C LYS A 311 3.46 26.36 -19.71
N LEU A 312 2.49 26.82 -18.94
CA LEU A 312 1.86 26.05 -17.87
C LEU A 312 0.37 25.93 -18.16
N GLY A 313 -0.19 24.81 -17.77
CA GLY A 313 -1.61 24.50 -17.84
C GLY A 313 -2.11 24.09 -16.47
N TRP A 314 -1.95 22.83 -16.10
CA TRP A 314 -2.39 22.31 -14.81
C TRP A 314 -1.21 21.72 -14.03
N PRO A 315 -0.36 22.57 -13.41
CA PRO A 315 0.76 22.11 -12.60
C PRO A 315 0.24 21.39 -11.33
N ASN A 316 0.06 20.07 -11.40
CA ASN A 316 -0.67 19.33 -10.36
C ASN A 316 0.20 18.84 -9.22
N GLY A 317 1.44 18.43 -9.51
CA GLY A 317 2.38 17.88 -8.54
C GLY A 317 3.72 18.60 -8.59
N LEU A 318 4.35 18.75 -7.44
CA LEU A 318 5.67 19.37 -7.26
C LEU A 318 6.58 18.50 -6.41
N ALA A 319 7.83 18.37 -6.84
CA ALA A 319 8.86 17.65 -6.09
C ALA A 319 10.22 18.34 -6.20
N ILE A 320 10.99 18.33 -5.12
CA ILE A 320 12.36 18.84 -5.07
C ILE A 320 13.33 17.69 -4.96
N ASP A 321 14.33 17.67 -5.84
CA ASP A 321 15.48 16.78 -5.74
C ASP A 321 16.65 17.54 -5.09
N ARG A 322 16.74 17.46 -3.76
CA ARG A 322 17.75 18.22 -2.99
C ARG A 322 19.18 18.00 -3.47
N PRO A 323 19.66 16.76 -3.74
CA PRO A 323 21.05 16.56 -4.15
C PRO A 323 21.42 17.20 -5.50
N SER A 324 20.45 17.45 -6.39
CA SER A 324 20.70 18.13 -7.65
C SER A 324 20.21 19.58 -7.70
N GLU A 325 19.60 20.06 -6.62
CA GLU A 325 18.98 21.40 -6.52
C GLU A 325 18.05 21.68 -7.70
N ARG A 326 17.13 20.75 -7.96
CA ARG A 326 16.16 20.87 -9.05
C ARG A 326 14.73 20.74 -8.57
N LEU A 327 13.87 21.57 -9.15
CA LEU A 327 12.43 21.47 -9.04
C LEU A 327 11.89 20.63 -10.20
N TYR A 328 10.94 19.76 -9.89
CA TYR A 328 10.20 18.95 -10.85
C TYR A 328 8.72 19.23 -10.68
N TRP A 329 8.00 19.31 -11.80
CA TRP A 329 6.55 19.41 -11.79
C TRP A 329 5.96 18.57 -12.91
N ASN A 330 4.73 18.13 -12.68
CA ASN A 330 3.92 17.52 -13.74
C ASN A 330 2.83 18.51 -14.17
N ASP A 331 2.39 18.41 -15.43
CA ASP A 331 1.33 19.23 -15.97
C ASP A 331 0.23 18.35 -16.58
N GLY A 332 -0.96 18.39 -15.97
CA GLY A 332 -2.13 17.62 -16.39
C GLY A 332 -2.70 18.02 -17.76
N LYS A 333 -2.52 19.28 -18.16
CA LYS A 333 -3.06 19.82 -19.42
C LYS A 333 -2.08 19.65 -20.57
N LEU A 334 -0.80 19.93 -20.30
CA LEU A 334 0.28 19.80 -21.29
C LEU A 334 0.78 18.36 -21.42
N LYS A 335 0.42 17.48 -20.48
CA LYS A 335 0.75 16.05 -20.47
C LYS A 335 2.24 15.77 -20.40
N THR A 336 2.95 16.57 -19.59
CA THR A 336 4.41 16.54 -19.45
C THR A 336 4.83 16.46 -17.99
N ILE A 337 6.03 15.95 -17.76
CA ILE A 337 6.78 16.15 -16.52
C ILE A 337 8.05 16.92 -16.90
N GLU A 338 8.26 18.03 -16.22
CA GLU A 338 9.31 18.99 -16.51
C GLU A 338 10.18 19.22 -15.27
N SER A 339 11.35 19.82 -15.50
CA SER A 339 12.28 20.18 -14.43
C SER A 339 13.05 21.44 -14.76
N SER A 340 13.34 22.24 -13.75
CA SER A 340 14.26 23.40 -13.78
C SER A 340 15.25 23.31 -12.62
N ASP A 341 16.24 24.20 -12.61
CA ASP A 341 16.92 24.53 -11.35
C ASP A 341 15.96 25.24 -10.37
N LEU A 342 16.38 25.45 -9.13
CA LEU A 342 15.57 26.15 -8.12
C LEU A 342 15.26 27.61 -8.46
N ASN A 343 15.97 28.23 -9.40
CA ASN A 343 15.75 29.60 -9.86
C ASN A 343 14.90 29.68 -11.14
N GLY A 344 14.32 28.57 -11.58
CA GLY A 344 13.47 28.49 -12.77
C GLY A 344 14.22 28.50 -14.10
N LYS A 345 15.56 28.41 -14.09
CA LYS A 345 16.41 28.31 -15.29
C LYS A 345 16.68 26.84 -15.63
N ASP A 346 17.34 26.61 -16.76
CA ASP A 346 17.63 25.26 -17.28
C ASP A 346 16.38 24.36 -17.32
N ARG A 347 15.25 24.94 -17.74
CA ARG A 347 13.98 24.24 -17.87
C ARG A 347 14.04 23.22 -19.00
N ARG A 348 13.66 21.98 -18.70
CA ARG A 348 13.64 20.86 -19.63
C ARG A 348 12.41 19.98 -19.41
N ILE A 349 11.90 19.41 -20.50
CA ILE A 349 10.88 18.36 -20.47
C ILE A 349 11.61 17.02 -20.24
N ILE A 350 11.23 16.28 -19.20
CA ILE A 350 11.81 14.97 -18.88
C ILE A 350 10.96 13.84 -19.46
N VAL A 351 9.65 13.92 -19.30
CA VAL A 351 8.70 12.91 -19.78
C VAL A 351 7.58 13.59 -20.54
N GLY A 352 7.31 13.14 -21.76
CA GLY A 352 6.11 13.50 -22.53
C GLY A 352 5.05 12.41 -22.48
N GLU A 353 3.86 12.71 -23.00
CA GLU A 353 2.76 11.75 -23.11
C GLU A 353 2.36 11.15 -21.76
N VAL A 354 2.14 12.03 -20.78
CA VAL A 354 1.64 11.68 -19.45
C VAL A 354 0.16 12.12 -19.38
N PRO A 355 -0.81 11.20 -19.53
CA PRO A 355 -2.19 11.58 -19.85
C PRO A 355 -2.89 12.51 -18.85
N HIS A 356 -2.74 12.28 -17.55
CA HIS A 356 -3.27 13.16 -16.51
C HIS A 356 -2.52 12.94 -15.17
N PRO A 357 -1.25 13.37 -15.09
CA PRO A 357 -0.47 13.23 -13.87
C PRO A 357 -1.02 14.12 -12.75
N TYR A 358 -0.92 13.65 -11.50
CA TYR A 358 -1.38 14.39 -10.31
C TYR A 358 -0.27 14.53 -9.27
N GLY A 359 -0.05 13.51 -8.42
CA GLY A 359 1.05 13.52 -7.45
C GLY A 359 2.40 13.23 -8.12
N LEU A 360 3.48 13.80 -7.59
CA LEU A 360 4.85 13.60 -8.10
C LEU A 360 5.85 13.58 -6.95
N VAL A 361 6.79 12.63 -6.99
CA VAL A 361 7.91 12.60 -6.05
C VAL A 361 9.18 12.08 -6.70
N ILE A 362 10.34 12.54 -6.21
CA ILE A 362 11.67 12.10 -6.66
C ILE A 362 12.31 11.26 -5.55
N VAL A 363 12.78 10.05 -5.91
CA VAL A 363 13.50 9.16 -5.00
C VAL A 363 14.73 8.59 -5.69
N GLY A 364 15.92 8.91 -5.18
CA GLY A 364 17.18 8.47 -5.76
C GLY A 364 17.33 8.93 -7.21
N SER A 365 17.52 8.00 -8.14
CA SER A 365 17.60 8.26 -9.59
C SER A 365 16.25 8.27 -10.31
N HIS A 366 15.14 8.03 -9.60
CA HIS A 366 13.84 7.82 -10.22
C HIS A 366 12.84 8.90 -9.81
N MET A 367 11.87 9.15 -10.70
CA MET A 367 10.65 9.87 -10.41
C MET A 367 9.48 8.90 -10.34
N TYR A 368 8.49 9.24 -9.51
CA TYR A 368 7.27 8.48 -9.32
C TYR A 368 6.09 9.43 -9.41
N TRP A 369 5.04 9.05 -10.12
CA TRP A 369 3.85 9.88 -10.22
C TRP A 369 2.58 9.04 -10.28
N THR A 370 1.51 9.60 -9.74
CA THR A 370 0.15 9.07 -9.89
C THR A 370 -0.47 9.70 -11.13
N ASP A 371 -1.24 8.91 -11.88
CA ASP A 371 -1.93 9.40 -13.08
C ASP A 371 -3.40 8.95 -13.06
N TRP A 372 -4.30 9.93 -13.10
CA TRP A 372 -5.74 9.71 -12.97
C TRP A 372 -6.37 9.03 -14.18
N LYS A 373 -5.78 9.19 -15.37
CA LYS A 373 -6.34 8.65 -16.60
C LYS A 373 -5.91 7.21 -16.85
N THR A 374 -4.70 6.87 -16.47
CA THR A 374 -4.17 5.50 -16.53
C THR A 374 -4.46 4.69 -15.27
N GLU A 375 -4.95 5.33 -14.21
CA GLU A 375 -5.30 4.70 -12.93
C GLU A 375 -4.12 3.89 -12.37
N ALA A 376 -2.94 4.50 -12.44
CA ALA A 376 -1.68 3.80 -12.22
C ALA A 376 -0.62 4.67 -11.53
N LEU A 377 0.24 4.00 -10.76
CA LEU A 377 1.49 4.54 -10.25
C LEU A 377 2.60 4.20 -11.22
N HIS A 378 3.28 5.21 -11.74
CA HIS A 378 4.37 5.07 -12.70
C HIS A 378 5.72 5.38 -12.07
N ARG A 379 6.79 4.89 -12.70
CA ARG A 379 8.18 5.24 -12.39
C ARG A 379 8.97 5.43 -13.68
N ALA A 380 9.88 6.41 -13.69
CA ALA A 380 10.86 6.59 -14.77
C ALA A 380 12.18 7.15 -14.20
N ASP A 381 13.26 7.13 -14.98
CA ASP A 381 14.51 7.81 -14.64
C ASP A 381 14.31 9.34 -14.59
N LYS A 382 14.86 9.98 -13.56
CA LYS A 382 14.62 11.42 -13.32
C LYS A 382 15.34 12.34 -14.30
N LYS A 383 16.37 11.87 -15.01
CA LYS A 383 17.20 12.71 -15.90
C LYS A 383 16.65 12.74 -17.32
N ASN A 384 16.17 11.61 -17.83
CA ASN A 384 15.79 11.46 -19.24
C ASN A 384 14.41 10.81 -19.46
N GLY A 385 13.72 10.38 -18.40
CA GLY A 385 12.44 9.70 -18.52
C GLY A 385 12.51 8.27 -19.05
N SER A 386 13.70 7.65 -19.13
CA SER A 386 13.86 6.26 -19.55
C SER A 386 13.31 5.28 -18.52
N ASP A 387 13.25 4.00 -18.89
CA ASP A 387 12.84 2.91 -18.00
C ASP A 387 11.45 3.14 -17.37
N ARG A 388 10.54 3.72 -18.16
CA ARG A 388 9.17 3.96 -17.78
C ARG A 388 8.46 2.64 -17.52
N ILE A 389 8.06 2.41 -16.28
CA ILE A 389 7.31 1.24 -15.86
C ILE A 389 6.05 1.63 -15.08
N ILE A 390 5.04 0.77 -15.17
CA ILE A 390 3.86 0.84 -14.30
C ILE A 390 4.13 -0.04 -13.09
N ILE A 391 4.21 0.58 -11.91
CA ILE A 391 4.42 -0.13 -10.64
C ILE A 391 3.13 -0.85 -10.23
N ARG A 392 2.01 -0.16 -10.37
CA ARG A 392 0.67 -0.65 -10.06
C ARG A 392 -0.35 0.00 -10.99
N ASN A 393 -1.35 -0.77 -11.38
CA ASN A 393 -2.44 -0.34 -12.25
C ASN A 393 -3.80 -0.70 -11.61
N LYS A 394 -4.89 -0.26 -12.25
CA LYS A 394 -6.27 -0.48 -11.78
C LYS A 394 -6.50 0.10 -10.38
N MET A 395 -5.84 1.22 -10.09
CA MET A 395 -5.97 1.98 -8.86
C MET A 395 -6.78 3.25 -9.16
N GLN A 396 -8.11 3.11 -9.17
CA GLN A 396 -9.01 4.25 -9.33
C GLN A 396 -8.97 5.13 -8.10
N GLY A 397 -8.85 6.46 -8.26
CA GLY A 397 -8.84 7.36 -7.11
C GLY A 397 -7.48 7.53 -6.44
N LEU A 398 -6.38 7.29 -7.14
CA LEU A 398 -5.06 7.78 -6.72
C LEU A 398 -5.05 9.30 -6.65
N MET A 399 -4.49 9.84 -5.57
CA MET A 399 -4.36 11.27 -5.35
C MET A 399 -2.87 11.62 -5.22
N ASP A 400 -2.44 12.26 -4.13
CA ASP A 400 -1.05 12.67 -3.94
C ASP A 400 -0.11 11.49 -3.61
N ILE A 401 1.19 11.67 -3.85
CA ILE A 401 2.26 10.74 -3.48
C ILE A 401 3.46 11.49 -2.87
N ARG A 402 3.96 10.99 -1.75
CA ARG A 402 5.17 11.48 -1.06
C ARG A 402 6.15 10.34 -0.81
N SER A 403 7.40 10.72 -0.54
CA SER A 403 8.46 9.79 -0.19
C SER A 403 8.91 10.01 1.24
N VAL A 404 8.98 8.94 1.99
CA VAL A 404 9.61 8.91 3.32
C VAL A 404 10.97 8.27 3.12
N GLN A 405 12.02 9.07 3.22
CA GLN A 405 13.40 8.60 3.18
C GLN A 405 14.03 8.86 4.54
N ALA A 406 14.83 7.90 5.00
CA ALA A 406 15.81 8.14 6.03
C ALA A 406 16.90 9.06 5.46
N ASP A 407 16.61 10.35 5.36
CA ASP A 407 17.67 11.33 5.26
C ASP A 407 18.54 11.17 6.51
N ASN A 408 19.86 11.27 6.36
CA ASN A 408 20.70 11.59 7.51
C ASN A 408 20.12 12.88 8.07
N ILE A 409 19.35 12.76 9.16
CA ILE A 409 18.88 13.89 9.94
C ILE A 409 20.16 14.52 10.46
N VAL A 410 20.75 15.41 9.67
CA VAL A 410 21.75 16.32 10.17
C VAL A 410 20.97 17.18 11.13
N GLU A 411 21.14 16.89 12.41
CA GLU A 411 20.67 17.73 13.49
C GLU A 411 21.12 19.16 13.20
N ASN A 412 20.13 20.06 13.20
CA ASN A 412 20.24 21.51 13.27
C ASN A 412 20.78 22.25 12.03
N ALA A 413 19.88 22.97 11.38
CA ALA A 413 20.16 24.26 10.75
C ALA A 413 19.54 25.44 11.55
N CYS A 414 19.22 25.22 12.82
CA CYS A 414 18.87 26.26 13.80
C CYS A 414 19.64 26.03 15.09
#